data_AF-E6PXG3-F1
#
_entry.id   AF-E6PXG3-F1
#
_cell.length_a   1.000
_cell.length_b   1.000
_cell.length_c   1.000
_cell.angle_alpha   90.00
_cell.angle_beta   90.00
_cell.angle_gamma   90.00
#
_symmetry.space_group_name_H-M   'P 1'
#
loop_
_entity.id
_entity.type
_entity.pdbx_description
1 polymer ?
#
loop_
_entity_poly.entity_id
_entity_poly.type
_entity_poly.pdbx_seq_one_letter_code
_entity_poly.pdbx_strand_id
1 'polypeptide(L)'
;MPLSPQISDWARRLIASEGDGDAHPGQTRVVALRVYEKLRQQLSVPFGIGGFQPLAVRALMMAKGKTSRLNKVRVTTDGSLRGLGEIETQKAIDEDNEGGLLLINQLLALFLTFLGEATTQRLIEDVQLQIEHKTESREASASHLVSFSGSGTPNSNPFEDILLEADKLRHVSERIEILADKHAEMEEGLMSVAGNIRNVAAVLDIYTLIRSNVGGSQEEDPDPAINGYLN
;
A
#
# COMPACT_ATOMS: atom_id res chain seq x y z
N MET A 1 1.07 14.39 -23.19
CA MET A 1 0.66 15.48 -22.28
C MET A 1 1.91 16.14 -21.72
N PRO A 2 2.04 17.48 -21.79
CA PRO A 2 3.07 18.19 -21.05
C PRO A 2 2.82 17.95 -19.55
N LEU A 3 3.89 17.66 -18.79
CA LEU A 3 3.76 17.52 -17.34
C LEU A 3 3.48 18.89 -16.74
N SER A 4 2.56 18.97 -15.77
CA SER A 4 2.42 20.21 -15.01
C SER A 4 3.69 20.44 -14.16
N PRO A 5 4.06 21.71 -13.91
CA PRO A 5 5.16 22.04 -13.01
C PRO A 5 4.96 21.41 -11.62
N GLN A 6 3.72 21.44 -11.12
CA GLN A 6 3.33 20.87 -9.82
C GLN A 6 3.64 19.36 -9.70
N ILE A 7 3.32 18.56 -10.72
CA ILE A 7 3.60 17.12 -10.73
C ILE A 7 5.11 16.87 -10.69
N SER A 8 5.86 17.66 -11.45
CA SER A 8 7.32 17.56 -11.49
C SER A 8 7.96 17.93 -10.15
N ASP A 9 7.42 18.95 -9.48
CA ASP A 9 7.87 19.38 -8.16
C ASP A 9 7.49 18.37 -7.07
N TRP A 10 6.34 17.71 -7.16
CA TRP A 10 5.99 16.60 -6.27
C TRP A 10 6.91 15.40 -6.44
N ALA A 11 7.18 14.98 -7.68
CA ALA A 11 8.07 13.88 -7.95
C ALA A 11 9.52 14.17 -7.49
N ARG A 12 10.02 15.39 -7.73
CA ARG A 12 11.34 15.81 -7.24
C ARG A 12 11.39 15.82 -5.71
N ARG A 13 10.37 16.33 -5.02
CA ARG A 13 10.31 16.32 -3.56
C ARG A 13 10.33 14.92 -2.98
N LEU A 14 9.55 13.99 -3.54
CA LEU A 14 9.52 12.60 -3.10
C LEU A 14 10.87 11.89 -3.27
N ILE A 15 11.56 12.14 -4.38
CA ILE A 15 12.89 11.60 -4.62
C ILE A 15 13.91 12.24 -3.67
N ALA A 16 13.83 13.55 -3.46
CA ALA A 16 14.73 14.27 -2.56
C ALA A 16 14.58 13.82 -1.10
N SER A 17 13.35 13.56 -0.63
CA SER A 17 13.10 13.08 0.73
C SER A 17 13.59 11.64 0.97
N GLU A 18 13.57 10.78 -0.05
CA GLU A 18 13.97 9.36 0.09
C GLU A 18 15.48 9.14 -0.16
N GLY A 19 16.18 10.13 -0.73
CA GLY A 19 17.63 10.12 -0.84
C GLY A 19 18.28 10.57 0.47
N ASP A 20 19.24 9.79 1.00
CA ASP A 20 20.21 10.36 1.94
C ASP A 20 20.90 11.52 1.20
N GLY A 21 21.06 12.68 1.84
CA GLY A 21 21.42 13.99 1.24
C GLY A 21 22.70 14.09 0.38
N ASP A 22 23.29 12.98 -0.03
CA ASP A 22 24.45 12.84 -0.90
C ASP A 22 24.13 11.97 -2.14
N ALA A 23 23.05 12.34 -2.85
CA ALA A 23 22.52 11.61 -3.99
C ALA A 23 23.49 11.60 -5.18
N HIS A 24 24.27 10.53 -5.30
CA HIS A 24 25.08 10.27 -6.49
C HIS A 24 24.15 10.01 -7.70
N PRO A 25 24.51 10.45 -8.92
CA PRO A 25 23.70 10.26 -10.13
C PRO A 25 23.48 8.79 -10.54
N GLY A 26 23.96 7.79 -9.79
CA GLY A 26 23.55 6.39 -9.92
C GLY A 26 22.35 6.01 -9.05
N GLN A 27 22.10 6.73 -7.94
CA GLN A 27 21.11 6.36 -6.92
C GLN A 27 19.67 6.78 -7.27
N THR A 28 19.47 7.70 -8.22
CA THR A 28 18.14 8.23 -8.59
C THR A 28 17.16 7.11 -8.98
N ARG A 29 17.64 6.02 -9.61
CA ARG A 29 16.79 4.88 -9.97
C ARG A 29 16.39 4.02 -8.78
N VAL A 30 17.33 3.77 -7.86
CA VAL A 30 17.07 3.05 -6.60
C VAL A 30 16.09 3.84 -5.73
N VAL A 31 16.27 5.15 -5.67
CA VAL A 31 15.37 6.06 -4.94
C VAL A 31 13.99 6.09 -5.61
N ALA A 32 13.93 6.21 -6.94
CA ALA A 32 12.66 6.17 -7.66
C ALA A 32 11.92 4.84 -7.51
N LEU A 33 12.64 3.72 -7.45
CA LEU A 33 12.07 2.41 -7.13
C LEU A 33 11.44 2.39 -5.74
N ARG A 34 12.14 2.92 -4.74
CA ARG A 34 11.62 2.99 -3.36
C ARG A 34 10.38 3.87 -3.27
N VAL A 35 10.39 5.05 -3.90
CA VAL A 35 9.22 5.93 -3.99
C VAL A 35 8.06 5.22 -4.70
N TYR A 36 8.32 4.52 -5.80
CA TYR A 36 7.29 3.74 -6.50
C TYR A 36 6.68 2.65 -5.62
N GLU A 37 7.50 1.88 -4.91
CA GLU A 37 7.00 0.81 -4.03
C GLU A 37 6.19 1.38 -2.86
N LYS A 38 6.56 2.54 -2.31
CA LYS A 38 5.74 3.22 -1.30
C LYS A 38 4.39 3.66 -1.86
N LEU A 39 4.37 4.28 -3.04
CA LEU A 39 3.11 4.65 -3.71
C LEU A 39 2.24 3.42 -4.01
N ARG A 40 2.87 2.32 -4.43
CA ARG A 40 2.19 1.04 -4.62
C ARG A 40 1.57 0.53 -3.33
N GLN A 41 2.33 0.49 -2.23
CA GLN A 41 1.84 0.02 -0.93
C GLN A 41 0.65 0.87 -0.45
N GLN A 42 0.78 2.20 -0.55
CA GLN A 42 -0.28 3.13 -0.14
C GLN A 42 -1.56 2.98 -0.94
N LEU A 43 -1.48 2.62 -2.21
CA LEU A 43 -2.65 2.46 -3.07
C LEU A 43 -3.17 1.02 -3.15
N SER A 44 -2.33 0.03 -2.88
CA SER A 44 -2.75 -1.37 -2.86
C SER A 44 -3.63 -1.68 -1.66
N VAL A 45 -3.49 -0.94 -0.55
CA VAL A 45 -4.37 -1.07 0.62
C VAL A 45 -5.82 -0.65 0.30
N PRO A 46 -6.10 0.56 -0.23
CA PRO A 46 -7.47 0.99 -0.55
C PRO A 46 -8.01 0.49 -1.90
N PHE A 47 -7.17 0.28 -2.92
CA PHE A 47 -7.63 -0.07 -4.28
C PHE A 47 -7.32 -1.50 -4.71
N GLY A 48 -6.58 -2.25 -3.89
CA GLY A 48 -6.08 -3.57 -4.26
C GLY A 48 -5.09 -3.54 -5.42
N ILE A 49 -4.51 -4.70 -5.71
CA ILE A 49 -3.55 -4.87 -6.80
C ILE A 49 -4.19 -4.54 -8.16
N GLY A 50 -5.46 -4.91 -8.34
CA GLY A 50 -6.21 -4.69 -9.58
C GLY A 50 -6.49 -3.21 -9.89
N GLY A 51 -6.50 -2.32 -8.89
CA GLY A 51 -6.65 -0.88 -9.09
C GLY A 51 -5.34 -0.19 -9.44
N PHE A 52 -4.22 -0.64 -8.86
CA PHE A 52 -2.92 -0.01 -9.07
C PHE A 52 -2.20 -0.49 -10.35
N GLN A 53 -2.24 -1.79 -10.63
CA GLN A 53 -1.45 -2.42 -11.70
C GLN A 53 -1.75 -1.85 -13.10
N PRO A 54 -3.01 -1.59 -13.52
CA PRO A 54 -3.30 -0.96 -14.81
C PRO A 54 -2.77 0.48 -14.91
N LEU A 55 -2.82 1.24 -13.81
CA LEU A 55 -2.27 2.60 -13.74
C LEU A 55 -0.74 2.59 -13.89
N ALA A 56 -0.07 1.68 -13.19
CA ALA A 56 1.37 1.50 -13.30
C ALA A 56 1.80 1.10 -14.73
N VAL A 57 1.09 0.16 -15.37
CA VAL A 57 1.34 -0.24 -16.76
C VAL A 57 1.18 0.96 -17.70
N ARG A 58 0.13 1.76 -17.51
CA ARG A 58 -0.14 2.95 -18.32
C ARG A 58 0.93 4.02 -18.12
N ALA A 59 1.31 4.32 -16.87
CA ALA A 59 2.37 5.26 -16.55
C ALA A 59 3.69 4.85 -17.19
N LEU A 60 4.03 3.57 -17.11
CA LEU A 60 5.24 3.01 -17.72
C LEU A 60 5.21 3.11 -19.25
N MET A 61 4.08 2.85 -19.89
CA MET A 61 3.93 3.01 -21.34
C MET A 61 4.16 4.48 -21.76
N MET A 62 3.61 5.43 -21.01
CA MET A 62 3.80 6.87 -21.28
C MET A 62 5.24 7.31 -21.04
N ALA A 63 5.92 6.73 -20.04
CA ALA A 63 7.32 7.01 -19.78
C ALA A 63 8.24 6.40 -20.86
N LYS A 64 7.97 5.17 -21.31
CA LYS A 64 8.67 4.51 -22.43
C LYS A 64 8.59 5.31 -23.73
N GLY A 65 7.43 5.92 -24.01
CA GLY A 65 7.27 6.80 -25.17
C GLY A 65 8.16 8.05 -25.16
N LYS A 66 8.73 8.40 -24.00
CA LYS A 66 9.61 9.56 -23.82
C LYS A 66 11.08 9.18 -23.63
N THR A 67 11.38 8.00 -23.09
CA THR A 67 12.74 7.50 -22.95
C THR A 67 12.84 6.00 -23.25
N SER A 68 13.72 5.65 -24.19
CA SER A 68 13.97 4.27 -24.59
C SER A 68 14.65 3.42 -23.51
N ARG A 69 15.24 4.06 -22.48
CA ARG A 69 15.91 3.38 -21.35
C ARG A 69 14.95 2.54 -20.51
N LEU A 70 13.67 2.91 -20.46
CA LEU A 70 12.65 2.16 -19.72
C LEU A 70 12.14 0.94 -20.48
N ASN A 71 12.55 0.69 -21.74
CA ASN A 71 12.00 -0.39 -22.56
C ASN A 71 12.11 -1.78 -21.91
N LYS A 72 13.20 -2.03 -21.17
CA LYS A 72 13.42 -3.28 -20.43
C LYS A 72 12.59 -3.38 -19.14
N VAL A 73 12.12 -2.25 -18.61
CA VAL A 73 11.30 -2.20 -17.39
C VAL A 73 9.92 -2.78 -17.68
N ARG A 74 9.41 -3.60 -16.76
CA ARG A 74 8.08 -4.20 -16.82
C ARG A 74 7.39 -4.10 -15.47
N VAL A 75 6.07 -3.98 -15.50
CA VAL A 75 5.21 -4.11 -14.31
C VAL A 75 4.78 -5.57 -14.21
N THR A 76 4.94 -6.18 -13.04
CA THR A 76 4.49 -7.56 -12.78
C THR A 76 3.01 -7.60 -12.39
N THR A 77 2.45 -8.81 -12.24
CA THR A 77 1.02 -9.01 -11.94
C THR A 77 0.60 -8.47 -10.58
N ASP A 78 1.54 -8.36 -9.63
CA ASP A 78 1.36 -7.77 -8.31
C ASP A 78 1.57 -6.25 -8.29
N GLY A 79 1.85 -5.64 -9.44
CA GLY A 79 2.14 -4.22 -9.57
C GLY A 79 3.59 -3.81 -9.25
N SER A 80 4.49 -4.73 -8.91
CA SER A 80 5.92 -4.40 -8.71
C SER A 80 6.62 -4.00 -10.01
N LEU A 81 7.73 -3.27 -9.92
CA LEU A 81 8.61 -3.01 -11.07
C LEU A 81 9.74 -4.02 -11.15
N ARG A 82 9.94 -4.60 -12.34
CA ARG A 82 11.12 -5.41 -12.67
C ARG A 82 11.98 -4.71 -13.71
N GLY A 83 13.30 -4.77 -13.53
CA GLY A 83 14.28 -4.29 -14.50
C GLY A 83 14.64 -2.81 -14.42
N LEU A 84 14.15 -2.04 -13.42
CA LEU A 84 14.52 -0.62 -13.23
C LEU A 84 15.84 -0.47 -12.43
N GLY A 85 16.14 -1.38 -11.50
CA GLY A 85 17.41 -1.43 -10.75
C GLY A 85 18.52 -2.20 -11.47
N GLU A 86 18.16 -3.12 -12.37
CA GLU A 86 19.12 -3.95 -13.13
C GLU A 86 19.86 -3.16 -14.24
N ILE A 87 19.51 -1.89 -14.47
CA ILE A 87 20.13 -1.00 -15.50
C ILE A 87 21.36 -0.27 -14.92
N GLU A 88 21.82 -0.60 -13.71
CA GLU A 88 22.94 0.05 -13.01
C GLU A 88 24.33 -0.25 -13.60
N THR A 89 24.49 -1.31 -14.39
CA THR A 89 25.82 -1.78 -14.81
C THR A 89 26.37 -1.17 -16.10
N GLN A 90 25.61 -0.36 -16.84
CA GLN A 90 26.14 0.28 -18.05
C GLN A 90 26.58 1.72 -17.76
N LYS A 91 27.85 1.85 -17.37
CA LYS A 91 28.65 3.08 -17.33
C LYS A 91 28.48 3.87 -18.63
N ALA A 92 27.63 4.88 -18.61
CA ALA A 92 27.72 6.04 -19.48
C ALA A 92 27.24 7.25 -18.68
N ILE A 93 28.21 8.08 -18.32
CA ILE A 93 28.02 9.46 -17.87
C ILE A 93 27.29 10.14 -19.04
N ASP A 94 25.97 10.26 -18.95
CA ASP A 94 25.16 10.94 -19.95
C ASP A 94 23.88 11.43 -19.28
N GLU A 95 23.54 12.68 -19.57
CA GLU A 95 22.74 13.65 -18.79
C GLU A 95 21.24 13.30 -18.56
N ASP A 96 20.86 12.03 -18.62
CA ASP A 96 19.45 11.61 -18.68
C ASP A 96 19.17 10.40 -17.75
N ASN A 97 19.55 10.54 -16.48
CA ASN A 97 19.26 9.54 -15.44
C ASN A 97 17.81 9.60 -14.91
N GLU A 98 16.95 10.39 -15.55
CA GLU A 98 15.62 10.73 -15.04
C GLU A 98 14.53 9.70 -15.37
N GLY A 99 14.84 8.54 -15.95
CA GLY A 99 13.82 7.54 -16.31
C GLY A 99 12.91 7.14 -15.14
N GLY A 100 13.46 7.01 -13.93
CA GLY A 100 12.68 6.77 -12.72
C GLY A 100 11.81 7.96 -12.29
N LEU A 101 12.37 9.17 -12.34
CA LEU A 101 11.64 10.42 -12.10
C LEU A 101 10.47 10.58 -13.08
N LEU A 102 10.73 10.29 -14.37
CA LEU A 102 9.73 10.36 -15.43
C LEU A 102 8.60 9.35 -15.22
N LEU A 103 8.90 8.16 -14.72
CA LEU A 103 7.89 7.16 -14.39
C LEU A 103 6.99 7.64 -13.23
N ILE A 104 7.57 8.12 -12.13
CA ILE A 104 6.83 8.66 -10.99
C ILE A 104 5.95 9.83 -11.44
N ASN A 105 6.51 10.72 -12.24
CA ASN A 105 5.80 11.83 -12.86
C ASN A 105 4.55 11.39 -13.64
N GLN A 106 4.67 10.38 -14.51
CA GLN A 106 3.52 9.87 -15.26
C GLN A 106 2.49 9.21 -14.35
N LEU A 107 2.95 8.53 -13.30
CA LEU A 107 2.08 7.88 -12.32
C LEU A 107 1.26 8.92 -11.52
N LEU A 108 1.92 9.97 -11.02
CA LEU A 108 1.25 11.09 -10.33
C LEU A 108 0.28 11.83 -11.25
N ALA A 109 0.61 11.99 -12.54
CA ALA A 109 -0.31 12.57 -13.51
C ALA A 109 -1.61 11.74 -13.66
N LEU A 110 -1.49 10.40 -13.66
CA LEU A 110 -2.66 9.52 -13.66
C LEU A 110 -3.44 9.64 -12.35
N PHE A 111 -2.78 9.72 -11.20
CA PHE A 111 -3.48 9.91 -9.92
C PHE A 111 -4.26 11.22 -9.89
N LEU A 112 -3.66 12.31 -10.35
CA LEU A 112 -4.35 13.59 -10.45
C LEU A 112 -5.60 13.48 -11.34
N THR A 113 -5.50 12.70 -12.43
CA THR A 113 -6.60 12.52 -13.38
C THR A 113 -7.73 11.63 -12.84
N PHE A 114 -7.41 10.57 -12.09
CA PHE A 114 -8.40 9.57 -11.66
C PHE A 114 -8.89 9.75 -10.22
N LEU A 115 -8.03 10.24 -9.32
CA LEU A 115 -8.33 10.43 -7.88
C LEU A 115 -8.62 11.90 -7.54
N GLY A 116 -8.22 12.83 -8.41
CA GLY A 116 -8.31 14.27 -8.17
C GLY A 116 -7.16 14.84 -7.34
N GLU A 117 -7.08 16.16 -7.28
CA GLU A 117 -5.97 16.90 -6.66
C GLU A 117 -5.89 16.67 -5.15
N ALA A 118 -7.00 16.85 -4.42
CA ALA A 118 -7.02 16.72 -2.97
C ALA A 118 -6.57 15.32 -2.50
N THR A 119 -7.01 14.26 -3.18
CA THR A 119 -6.65 12.88 -2.86
C THR A 119 -5.18 12.61 -3.19
N THR A 120 -4.70 13.09 -4.34
CA THR A 120 -3.30 12.92 -4.76
C THR A 120 -2.35 13.67 -3.83
N GLN A 121 -2.74 14.87 -3.37
CA GLN A 121 -1.96 15.64 -2.41
C GLN A 121 -1.86 14.92 -1.06
N ARG A 122 -2.98 14.42 -0.50
CA ARG A 122 -2.96 13.66 0.75
C ARG A 122 -2.09 12.40 0.65
N LEU A 123 -2.16 11.69 -0.48
CA LEU A 123 -1.29 10.54 -0.74
C LEU A 123 0.19 10.93 -0.69
N ILE A 124 0.57 12.05 -1.32
CA ILE A 124 1.96 12.52 -1.35
C ILE A 124 2.42 12.91 0.07
N GLU A 125 1.59 13.63 0.82
CA GLU A 125 1.88 14.01 2.21
C GLU A 125 2.06 12.78 3.11
N ASP A 126 1.18 11.78 2.99
CA ASP A 126 1.29 10.53 3.76
C ASP A 126 2.57 9.74 3.41
N VAL A 127 2.91 9.63 2.12
CA VAL A 127 4.16 8.99 1.68
C VAL A 127 5.38 9.73 2.23
N GLN A 128 5.36 11.06 2.28
CA GLN A 128 6.46 11.87 2.85
C GLN A 128 6.62 11.64 4.35
N LEU A 129 5.51 11.58 5.10
CA LEU A 129 5.56 11.25 6.54
C LEU A 129 6.17 9.87 6.78
N GLN A 130 5.82 8.87 5.97
CA GLN A 130 6.44 7.54 6.08
C GLN A 130 7.93 7.49 5.72
N ILE A 131 8.41 8.46 4.93
CA ILE A 131 9.84 8.62 4.66
C ILE A 131 10.53 9.18 5.92
N GLU A 132 9.95 10.21 6.56
CA GLU A 132 10.52 10.86 7.74
C GLU A 132 10.61 9.92 8.96
N HIS A 133 9.55 9.15 9.25
CA HIS A 133 9.53 8.21 10.39
C HIS A 133 10.56 7.08 10.26
N LYS A 134 11.07 6.80 9.05
CA LYS A 134 12.13 5.82 8.81
C LYS A 134 13.53 6.41 9.10
N THR A 135 13.69 7.72 9.00
CA THR A 135 14.94 8.43 9.27
C THR A 135 15.26 8.44 10.77
N GLU A 136 14.26 8.61 11.64
CA GLU A 136 14.42 8.56 13.10
C GLU A 136 14.78 7.16 13.64
N SER A 137 14.31 6.09 12.97
CA SER A 137 14.67 4.71 13.34
C SER A 137 16.11 4.29 12.96
N ARG A 138 16.82 5.10 12.16
CA ARG A 138 18.20 4.81 11.72
C ARG A 138 19.27 5.36 12.66
N GLU A 139 18.99 6.40 13.44
CA GLU A 139 19.92 6.96 14.43
C GLU A 139 19.87 6.24 15.79
N ALA A 140 18.79 5.50 16.07
CA ALA A 140 18.63 4.72 17.30
C ALA A 140 19.24 3.30 17.25
N SER A 141 20.00 2.94 16.21
CA SER A 141 20.60 1.60 16.08
C SER A 141 21.87 1.36 16.91
N ALA A 142 22.36 2.33 17.68
CA ALA A 142 23.58 2.15 18.48
C ALA A 142 23.35 1.86 19.97
N SER A 143 22.18 2.15 20.55
CA SER A 143 22.01 1.95 21.99
C SER A 143 20.58 2.08 22.46
N HIS A 144 19.81 0.99 22.39
CA HIS A 144 19.18 0.45 23.61
C HIS A 144 18.56 -0.92 23.35
N LEU A 145 19.16 -1.94 23.97
CA LEU A 145 18.47 -3.18 24.30
C LEU A 145 17.39 -2.87 25.34
N VAL A 146 16.21 -2.48 24.89
CA VAL A 146 14.98 -2.79 25.62
C VAL A 146 14.09 -3.51 24.65
N SER A 147 14.18 -4.84 24.73
CA SER A 147 13.24 -5.76 24.12
C SER A 147 11.82 -5.39 24.52
N PHE A 148 11.09 -4.74 23.62
CA PHE A 148 9.70 -5.09 23.40
C PHE A 148 9.67 -6.05 22.22
N SER A 149 9.85 -7.32 22.56
CA SER A 149 9.39 -8.44 21.76
C SER A 149 7.88 -8.30 21.56
N GLY A 150 7.48 -7.65 20.47
CA GLY A 150 6.27 -8.00 19.74
C GLY A 150 6.73 -8.87 18.59
N SER A 151 6.82 -10.17 18.84
CA SER A 151 7.17 -11.19 17.87
C SER A 151 6.49 -10.94 16.53
N GLY A 152 7.24 -11.08 15.43
CA GLY A 152 6.63 -11.62 14.24
C GLY A 152 5.99 -12.94 14.64
N THR A 153 4.65 -12.99 14.66
CA THR A 153 3.91 -14.24 14.66
C THR A 153 3.77 -14.66 13.21
N PRO A 154 4.55 -15.63 12.73
CA PRO A 154 4.11 -16.41 11.59
C PRO A 154 2.84 -17.12 12.03
N ASN A 155 1.72 -16.84 11.35
CA ASN A 155 0.35 -17.30 11.61
C ASN A 155 -0.55 -16.35 12.44
N SER A 156 -0.60 -15.05 12.13
CA SER A 156 -1.81 -14.29 12.46
C SER A 156 -2.98 -14.92 11.72
N ASN A 157 -3.93 -15.46 12.48
CA ASN A 157 -5.14 -16.01 11.94
C ASN A 157 -5.88 -14.86 11.22
N PRO A 158 -6.15 -14.93 9.91
CA PRO A 158 -6.85 -13.85 9.20
C PRO A 158 -8.22 -13.53 9.82
N PHE A 159 -8.81 -14.47 10.57
CA PHE A 159 -10.04 -14.23 11.32
C PHE A 159 -9.84 -13.33 12.54
N GLU A 160 -8.69 -13.43 13.23
CA GLU A 160 -8.36 -12.60 14.38
C GLU A 160 -8.08 -11.16 13.96
N ASP A 161 -7.41 -10.98 12.82
CA ASP A 161 -7.20 -9.66 12.22
C ASP A 161 -8.54 -8.99 11.82
N ILE A 162 -9.50 -9.75 11.28
CA ILE A 162 -10.83 -9.23 10.93
C ILE A 162 -11.64 -8.85 12.18
N LEU A 163 -11.61 -9.67 13.24
CA LEU A 163 -12.27 -9.35 14.51
C LEU A 163 -11.68 -8.09 15.14
N LEU A 164 -10.35 -7.96 15.11
CA LEU A 164 -9.67 -6.76 15.59
C LEU A 164 -10.10 -5.52 14.82
N GLU A 165 -10.29 -5.62 13.50
CA GLU A 165 -10.76 -4.49 12.69
C GLU A 165 -12.24 -4.17 12.95
N ALA A 166 -13.09 -5.17 13.17
CA ALA A 166 -14.49 -4.97 13.56
C ALA A 166 -14.60 -4.20 14.89
N ASP A 167 -13.75 -4.53 15.87
CA ASP A 167 -13.69 -3.81 17.15
C ASP A 167 -13.20 -2.36 16.99
N LYS A 168 -12.24 -2.10 16.10
CA LYS A 168 -11.82 -0.73 15.79
C LYS A 168 -12.95 0.08 15.15
N LEU A 169 -13.69 -0.51 14.20
CA LEU A 169 -14.84 0.15 13.59
C LEU A 169 -15.92 0.49 14.62
N ARG A 170 -16.15 -0.39 15.62
CA ARG A 170 -17.08 -0.12 16.72
C ARG A 170 -16.63 1.09 17.55
N HIS A 171 -15.36 1.17 17.93
CA HIS A 171 -14.80 2.35 18.62
C HIS A 171 -14.88 3.63 17.77
N VAL A 172 -14.67 3.54 16.45
CA VAL A 172 -14.83 4.68 15.55
C VAL A 172 -16.28 5.14 15.50
N SER A 173 -17.24 4.21 15.46
CA SER A 173 -18.68 4.56 15.49
C SER A 173 -19.04 5.33 16.76
N GLU A 174 -18.59 4.88 17.93
CA GLU A 174 -18.81 5.55 19.22
C GLU A 174 -18.20 6.95 19.24
N ARG A 175 -16.99 7.11 18.69
CA ARG A 175 -16.33 8.43 18.60
C ARG A 175 -17.09 9.39 17.68
N ILE A 176 -17.70 8.90 16.61
CA ILE A 176 -18.53 9.71 15.70
C ILE A 176 -19.86 10.07 16.37
N GLU A 177 -20.45 9.20 17.18
CA GLU A 177 -21.64 9.54 17.97
C GLU A 177 -21.34 10.63 18.99
N ILE A 178 -20.22 10.52 19.73
CA ILE A 178 -19.77 11.58 20.64
C ILE A 178 -19.49 12.89 19.89
N LEU A 179 -19.06 12.81 18.63
CA LEU A 179 -18.86 13.98 17.78
C LEU A 179 -20.20 14.57 17.32
N ALA A 180 -21.18 13.74 17.00
CA ALA A 180 -22.54 14.14 16.64
C ALA A 180 -23.21 14.89 17.80
N ASP A 181 -23.09 14.39 19.03
CA ASP A 181 -23.59 15.03 20.25
C ASP A 181 -23.04 16.45 20.45
N LYS A 182 -21.81 16.71 19.96
CA LYS A 182 -21.17 18.02 20.05
C LYS A 182 -21.56 18.98 18.92
N HIS A 183 -22.13 18.48 17.83
CA HIS A 183 -22.41 19.24 16.61
C HIS A 183 -23.83 18.97 16.08
N ALA A 184 -24.84 19.54 16.76
CA ALA A 184 -26.27 19.36 16.44
C ALA A 184 -26.63 19.65 14.97
N GLU A 185 -25.95 20.61 14.32
CA GLU A 185 -26.18 20.94 12.90
C GLU A 185 -25.82 19.79 11.93
N MET A 186 -24.96 18.86 12.35
CA MET A 186 -24.49 17.72 11.55
C MET A 186 -24.91 16.37 12.16
N GLU A 187 -25.74 16.37 13.20
CA GLU A 187 -26.09 15.19 14.00
C GLU A 187 -26.66 14.07 13.13
N GLU A 188 -27.66 14.35 12.29
CA GLU A 188 -28.30 13.36 11.42
C GLU A 188 -27.30 12.68 10.47
N GLY A 189 -26.40 13.48 9.87
CA GLY A 189 -25.37 12.97 8.97
C GLY A 189 -24.33 12.12 9.70
N LEU A 190 -23.86 12.57 10.87
CA LEU A 190 -22.85 11.86 11.66
C LEU A 190 -23.42 10.58 12.29
N MET A 191 -24.66 10.61 12.80
CA MET A 191 -25.35 9.44 13.32
C MET A 191 -25.59 8.38 12.23
N SER A 192 -25.93 8.81 11.00
CA SER A 192 -26.03 7.91 9.85
C SER A 192 -24.69 7.25 9.50
N VAL A 193 -23.59 8.01 9.50
CA VAL A 193 -22.24 7.49 9.25
C VAL A 193 -21.81 6.50 10.36
N ALA A 194 -22.05 6.84 11.63
CA ALA A 194 -21.77 5.94 12.75
C ALA A 194 -22.56 4.63 12.64
N GLY A 195 -23.85 4.72 12.28
CA GLY A 195 -24.70 3.55 12.04
C GLY A 195 -24.19 2.66 10.91
N ASN A 196 -23.75 3.25 9.79
CA ASN A 196 -23.17 2.50 8.68
C ASN A 196 -21.88 1.76 9.09
N ILE A 197 -21.00 2.43 9.83
CA ILE A 197 -19.76 1.83 10.33
C ILE A 197 -20.06 0.65 11.28
N ARG A 198 -21.06 0.82 12.17
CA ARG A 198 -21.51 -0.25 13.07
C ARG A 198 -22.11 -1.44 12.32
N ASN A 199 -22.88 -1.19 11.25
CA ASN A 199 -23.39 -2.25 10.39
C ASN A 199 -22.27 -3.02 9.69
N VAL A 200 -21.24 -2.33 9.20
CA VAL A 200 -20.06 -2.99 8.60
C VAL A 200 -19.35 -3.87 9.63
N ALA A 201 -19.13 -3.38 10.86
CA ALA A 201 -18.54 -4.18 11.93
C ALA A 201 -19.37 -5.45 12.23
N ALA A 202 -20.69 -5.34 12.30
CA ALA A 202 -21.57 -6.49 12.52
C ALA A 202 -21.53 -7.51 11.38
N VAL A 203 -21.42 -7.07 10.12
CA VAL A 203 -21.27 -7.98 8.97
C VAL A 203 -19.93 -8.73 9.03
N LEU A 204 -18.85 -8.06 9.46
CA LEU A 204 -17.55 -8.70 9.65
C LEU A 204 -17.61 -9.76 10.77
N ASP A 205 -18.29 -9.47 11.89
CA ASP A 205 -18.53 -10.43 12.98
C ASP A 205 -19.31 -11.66 12.48
N ILE A 206 -20.32 -11.46 11.63
CA ILE A 206 -21.10 -12.57 11.05
C ILE A 206 -20.26 -13.38 10.06
N TYR A 207 -19.45 -12.71 9.22
CA TYR A 207 -18.57 -13.38 8.26
C TYR A 207 -17.55 -14.28 8.96
N THR A 208 -16.93 -13.79 10.04
CA THR A 208 -15.98 -14.59 10.84
C THR A 208 -16.69 -15.75 11.55
N LEU A 209 -17.91 -15.56 12.06
CA LEU A 209 -18.72 -16.61 12.67
C LEU A 209 -19.15 -17.71 11.69
N ILE A 210 -19.59 -17.35 10.48
CA ILE A 210 -19.96 -18.33 9.45
C ILE A 210 -18.72 -19.11 9.03
N ARG A 211 -17.59 -18.43 8.82
CA ARG A 211 -16.38 -19.07 8.30
C ARG A 211 -15.67 -19.93 9.35
N SER A 212 -15.75 -19.59 10.64
CA SER A 212 -15.25 -20.44 11.72
C SER A 212 -16.05 -21.74 11.86
N ASN A 213 -17.37 -21.71 11.64
CA ASN A 213 -18.23 -22.90 11.62
C ASN A 213 -18.00 -23.83 10.40
N VAL A 214 -17.57 -23.28 9.26
CA VAL A 214 -17.33 -24.07 8.03
C VAL A 214 -16.00 -24.84 8.08
N GLY A 215 -15.08 -24.48 8.99
CA GLY A 215 -13.78 -25.14 9.14
C GLY A 215 -13.74 -26.36 10.07
N GLY A 216 -14.84 -26.70 10.75
CA GLY A 216 -14.88 -27.73 11.80
C GLY A 216 -15.52 -29.07 11.40
N SER A 217 -15.79 -29.32 10.11
CA SER A 217 -16.53 -30.52 9.69
C SER A 217 -15.98 -31.14 8.41
N GLN A 218 -14.68 -31.42 8.37
CA GLN A 218 -14.11 -32.28 7.34
C GLN A 218 -12.90 -33.05 7.88
N GLU A 219 -13.13 -33.95 8.83
CA GLU A 219 -12.28 -35.12 9.10
C GLU A 219 -13.01 -36.08 10.06
N GLU A 220 -13.97 -36.84 9.52
CA GLU A 220 -14.37 -38.14 10.08
C GLU A 220 -14.98 -38.94 8.92
N ASP A 221 -14.10 -39.46 8.08
CA ASP A 221 -14.46 -40.50 7.12
C ASP A 221 -14.63 -41.80 7.93
N PRO A 222 -15.81 -42.44 7.95
CA PRO A 222 -15.98 -43.67 8.68
C PRO A 222 -15.28 -44.79 7.90
N ASP A 223 -14.21 -45.30 8.48
CA ASP A 223 -13.43 -46.44 7.99
C ASP A 223 -14.36 -47.59 7.56
N PRO A 224 -14.31 -48.08 6.30
CA PRO A 224 -15.18 -49.16 5.87
C PRO A 224 -14.69 -50.48 6.49
N ALA A 225 -15.55 -51.09 7.30
CA ALA A 225 -15.33 -52.41 7.89
C ALA A 225 -14.92 -53.44 6.82
N ILE A 226 -13.65 -53.85 6.85
CA ILE A 226 -13.13 -54.95 6.03
C ILE A 226 -13.60 -56.26 6.65
N ASN A 227 -14.69 -56.80 6.10
CA ASN A 227 -15.09 -58.19 6.28
C ASN A 227 -14.01 -59.12 5.70
N GLY A 228 -13.25 -59.79 6.57
CA GLY A 228 -12.35 -60.88 6.22
C GLY A 228 -12.78 -62.17 6.90
N TYR A 229 -13.77 -62.87 6.34
CA TYR A 229 -14.06 -64.29 6.60
C TYR A 229 -13.63 -65.11 5.37
N LEU A 230 -12.55 -65.89 5.48
CA LEU A 230 -12.12 -67.10 4.72
C LEU A 230 -10.60 -67.26 5.01
N ASN A 231 -10.03 -68.37 5.49
CA ASN A 231 -10.42 -69.77 5.68
C ASN A 231 -9.87 -70.28 7.02
#